data_AF-A0A6J4IJ89-F1
#
_entry.id   AF-A0A6J4IJ89-F1
#
_cell.length_a   1.000
_cell.length_b   1.000
_cell.length_c   1.000
_cell.angle_alpha   90.00
_cell.angle_beta   90.00
_cell.angle_gamma   90.00
#
_symmetry.space_group_name_H-M   'P 1'
#
loop_
_entity.id
_entity.type
_entity.pdbx_description
1 polymer ?
#
loop_
_entity_poly.entity_id
_entity_poly.type
_entity_poly.pdbx_seq_one_letter_code
_entity_poly.pdbx_strand_id
1 'polypeptide(L)'
;MVKHLDDNFFLVRFDRLTPAEKKYLRAMAELGPGPHRSGDIASQLGVRVESVAPRRSGLISKGMVYSPAHGDTAFTVPLFDDFLRREMR
;
A
#
# COMPACT_ATOMS: atom_id res chain seq x y z
N MET A 1 3.36 -20.88 15.07
CA MET A 1 2.53 -21.38 13.95
C MET A 1 1.63 -20.24 13.43
N VAL A 2 2.24 -19.14 12.94
CA VAL A 2 1.51 -17.94 12.47
C VAL A 2 2.03 -17.43 11.11
N LYS A 3 3.33 -17.61 10.80
CA LYS A 3 3.93 -17.17 9.52
C LYS A 3 3.19 -17.65 8.26
N HIS A 4 2.81 -18.93 8.18
CA HIS A 4 2.25 -19.50 6.95
C HIS A 4 0.85 -18.98 6.56
N LEU A 5 0.05 -18.49 7.51
CA LEU A 5 -1.29 -17.96 7.23
C LEU A 5 -1.21 -16.53 6.70
N ASP A 6 -0.35 -15.72 7.33
CA ASP A 6 -0.06 -14.36 6.92
C ASP A 6 0.55 -14.32 5.50
N ASP A 7 1.60 -15.10 5.26
CA ASP A 7 2.32 -15.11 3.98
C ASP A 7 1.37 -15.46 2.81
N ASN A 8 0.57 -16.52 2.95
CA ASN A 8 -0.38 -16.91 1.90
C ASN A 8 -1.52 -15.91 1.72
N PHE A 9 -2.05 -15.31 2.79
CA PHE A 9 -3.14 -14.36 2.68
C PHE A 9 -2.68 -13.04 2.05
N PHE A 10 -1.51 -12.54 2.46
CA PHE A 10 -0.93 -11.30 1.94
C PHE A 10 -0.48 -11.45 0.50
N LEU A 11 0.23 -12.54 0.15
CA LEU A 11 0.67 -12.80 -1.22
C LEU A 11 -0.51 -12.95 -2.17
N VAL A 12 -1.58 -13.66 -1.80
CA VAL A 12 -2.75 -13.83 -2.67
C VAL A 12 -3.47 -12.51 -2.94
N ARG A 13 -3.62 -11.64 -1.92
CA ARG A 13 -4.25 -10.33 -2.11
C ARG A 13 -3.35 -9.39 -2.89
N PHE A 14 -2.05 -9.39 -2.58
CA PHE A 14 -1.06 -8.59 -3.27
C PHE A 14 -0.93 -8.99 -4.74
N ASP A 15 -0.96 -10.28 -5.07
CA ASP A 15 -0.77 -10.77 -6.42
C ASP A 15 -1.87 -10.28 -7.38
N ARG A 16 -3.11 -10.20 -6.87
CA ARG A 16 -4.30 -9.67 -7.58
C ARG A 16 -4.28 -8.16 -7.81
N LEU A 17 -3.28 -7.44 -7.31
CA LEU A 17 -3.15 -6.01 -7.53
C LEU A 17 -2.54 -5.71 -8.90
N THR A 18 -3.00 -4.63 -9.51
CA THR A 18 -2.39 -4.12 -10.73
C THR A 18 -0.93 -3.69 -10.47
N PRO A 19 -0.07 -3.63 -11.49
CA PRO A 19 1.30 -3.13 -11.32
C PRO A 19 1.36 -1.72 -10.70
N ALA A 20 0.39 -0.86 -11.01
CA ALA A 20 0.33 0.50 -10.48
C ALA A 20 -0.05 0.55 -8.99
N GLU A 21 -0.94 -0.35 -8.55
CA GLU A 21 -1.33 -0.50 -7.14
C GLU A 21 -0.19 -1.10 -6.31
N LYS A 22 0.51 -2.12 -6.85
CA LYS A 22 1.72 -2.69 -6.22
C LYS A 22 2.78 -1.59 -5.98
N LYS A 23 3.03 -0.74 -6.98
CA LYS A 23 3.94 0.42 -6.86
C LYS A 23 3.48 1.41 -5.79
N TYR A 24 2.18 1.70 -5.70
CA TYR A 24 1.63 2.59 -4.68
C TYR A 24 1.87 2.06 -3.26
N LEU A 25 1.62 0.77 -3.01
CA LEU A 25 1.88 0.15 -1.71
C LEU A 25 3.37 0.11 -1.37
N ARG A 26 4.24 -0.14 -2.36
CA ARG A 26 5.69 -0.06 -2.16
C ARG A 26 6.13 1.36 -1.76
N ALA A 27 5.64 2.39 -2.45
CA ALA A 27 5.95 3.78 -2.11
C ALA A 27 5.51 4.13 -0.69
N MET A 28 4.34 3.65 -0.24
CA MET A 28 3.95 3.78 1.16
C MET A 28 4.93 3.09 2.11
N ALA A 29 5.34 1.85 1.82
CA ALA A 29 6.28 1.13 2.67
C ALA A 29 7.68 1.79 2.74
N GLU A 30 8.10 2.47 1.68
CA GLU A 30 9.35 3.24 1.63
C GLU A 30 9.28 4.54 2.46
N LEU A 31 8.11 5.17 2.55
CA LEU A 31 7.88 6.34 3.41
C LEU A 31 7.93 6.01 4.91
N GLY A 32 7.91 4.73 5.28
CA GLY A 32 8.00 4.25 6.65
C GLY A 32 6.63 4.01 7.29
N PRO A 33 6.58 3.84 8.63
CA PRO A 33 5.34 3.49 9.31
C PRO A 33 4.39 4.69 9.44
N GLY A 34 3.09 4.41 9.38
CA GLY A 34 2.02 5.37 9.68
C GLY A 34 1.17 5.79 8.47
N PRO A 35 0.20 6.69 8.66
CA PRO A 35 -0.55 7.27 7.56
C PRO A 35 0.32 8.19 6.71
N HIS A 36 0.14 8.15 5.39
CA HIS A 36 0.86 9.01 4.45
C HIS A 36 -0.09 9.89 3.65
N ARG A 37 0.32 11.12 3.36
CA ARG A 37 -0.42 12.01 2.46
C ARG A 37 -0.35 11.46 1.04
N SER A 38 -1.45 11.59 0.30
CA SER A 38 -1.45 11.24 -1.13
C SER A 38 -0.39 12.01 -1.94
N GLY A 39 -0.05 13.24 -1.51
CA GLY A 39 1.03 14.04 -2.10
C GLY A 39 2.43 13.47 -1.87
N ASP A 40 2.70 12.94 -0.67
CA ASP A 40 3.99 12.31 -0.36
C ASP A 40 4.17 11.02 -1.16
N ILE A 41 3.11 10.21 -1.27
CA ILE A 41 3.11 8.99 -2.07
C ILE A 41 3.32 9.32 -3.55
N ALA A 42 2.68 10.36 -4.07
CA ALA A 42 2.87 10.81 -5.44
C ALA A 42 4.30 11.30 -5.69
N SER A 43 4.88 12.03 -4.74
CA SER A 43 6.26 12.50 -4.78
C SER A 43 7.25 11.33 -4.79
N GLN A 44 7.05 10.32 -3.93
CA GLN A 44 7.86 9.10 -3.90
C GLN A 44 7.79 8.32 -5.23
N LEU A 45 6.63 8.36 -5.90
CA LEU A 45 6.42 7.73 -7.21
C LEU A 45 6.90 8.58 -8.40
N GLY A 46 7.29 9.85 -8.19
CA GLY A 46 7.64 10.77 -9.26
C GLY A 46 6.49 11.10 -10.21
N VAL A 47 5.24 11.12 -9.71
CA VAL A 47 4.03 11.39 -10.51
C VAL A 47 3.19 12.50 -9.90
N ARG A 48 2.23 13.02 -10.67
CA ARG A 48 1.27 14.01 -10.18
C ARG A 48 0.28 13.39 -9.19
N VAL A 49 -0.13 14.13 -8.17
CA VAL A 49 -1.03 13.63 -7.09
C VAL A 49 -2.39 13.18 -7.62
N GLU A 50 -2.92 13.82 -8.66
CA GLU A 50 -4.19 13.47 -9.28
C GLU A 50 -4.12 12.08 -9.94
N SER A 51 -2.93 11.66 -10.38
CA SER A 51 -2.73 10.35 -11.02
C SER A 51 -2.76 9.17 -10.04
N VAL A 52 -2.60 9.43 -8.74
CA VAL A 52 -2.62 8.38 -7.72
C VAL A 52 -3.98 8.20 -7.06
N ALA A 53 -4.92 9.14 -7.26
CA ALA A 53 -6.27 9.07 -6.71
C ALA A 53 -7.05 7.80 -7.16
N PRO A 54 -7.06 7.41 -8.46
CA PRO A 54 -7.73 6.17 -8.87
C PRO A 54 -7.09 4.90 -8.27
N ARG A 55 -5.76 4.89 -8.11
CA ARG A 55 -5.01 3.77 -7.49
C ARG A 55 -5.40 3.62 -6.03
N ARG A 56 -5.45 4.75 -5.32
CA ARG A 56 -5.88 4.81 -3.91
C ARG A 56 -7.30 4.28 -3.75
N SER A 57 -8.25 4.75 -4.57
CA SER A 57 -9.64 4.27 -4.51
C SER A 57 -9.74 2.77 -4.78
N GLY A 58 -9.01 2.25 -5.77
CA GLY A 58 -8.95 0.80 -6.05
C GLY A 58 -8.42 -0.01 -4.86
N LEU A 59 -7.36 0.46 -4.20
CA LEU A 59 -6.79 -0.17 -3.01
C LEU A 59 -7.73 -0.13 -1.81
N ILE A 60 -8.49 0.95 -1.62
CA ILE A 60 -9.53 1.05 -0.57
C ILE A 60 -10.63 0.02 -0.84
N SER A 61 -11.16 -0.05 -2.07
CA SER A 61 -12.18 -1.03 -2.44
C SER A 61 -11.70 -2.48 -2.27
N LYS A 62 -10.41 -2.73 -2.49
CA LYS A 62 -9.77 -4.04 -2.28
C LYS A 62 -9.37 -4.31 -0.83
N GLY A 63 -9.60 -3.36 0.08
CA GLY A 63 -9.28 -3.48 1.50
C GLY A 63 -7.78 -3.53 1.82
N MET A 64 -6.92 -3.04 0.93
CA MET A 64 -5.47 -2.99 1.17
C MET A 64 -5.07 -1.78 2.01
N VAL A 65 -5.79 -0.66 1.84
CA VAL A 65 -5.57 0.60 2.56
C VAL A 65 -6.89 1.22 3.00
N TYR A 66 -6.83 2.15 3.95
CA TYR A 66 -7.96 2.97 4.39
C TYR A 66 -7.56 4.44 4.58
N SER A 67 -8.55 5.32 4.76
CA SER A 67 -8.37 6.76 4.95
C SER A 67 -8.65 7.14 6.42
N PRO A 68 -7.63 7.30 7.29
CA PRO A 68 -7.86 7.71 8.67
C PRO A 68 -8.29 9.19 8.79
N ALA A 69 -7.82 10.03 7.86
CA ALA A 69 -8.18 11.44 7.75
C ALA A 69 -8.25 11.86 6.27
N HIS A 70 -8.76 13.07 5.99
CA HIS A 70 -8.86 13.58 4.63
C HIS A 70 -7.46 13.72 4.00
N GLY A 71 -7.25 13.07 2.86
CA GLY A 71 -5.97 13.08 2.13
C GLY A 71 -4.94 12.04 2.58
N ASP A 72 -5.20 11.36 3.71
CA ASP A 72 -4.29 10.38 4.29
C ASP A 72 -4.65 8.96 3.83
N THR A 73 -3.63 8.10 3.81
CA THR A 73 -3.73 6.68 3.47
C THR A 73 -2.89 5.86 4.43
N ALA A 74 -3.46 4.81 5.03
CA ALA A 74 -2.76 3.87 5.90
C ALA A 74 -3.04 2.43 5.46
N PHE A 75 -2.12 1.50 5.73
CA PHE A 75 -2.35 0.07 5.46
C PHE A 75 -3.46 -0.47 6.35
N THR A 76 -4.38 -1.23 5.76
CA THR A 76 -5.45 -1.91 6.53
C THR A 76 -4.90 -3.03 7.39
N VAL A 77 -3.77 -3.60 7.00
CA VAL A 77 -3.14 -4.72 7.69
C VAL A 77 -1.89 -4.22 8.43
N PRO A 78 -1.80 -4.45 9.76
CA PRO A 78 -0.57 -4.23 10.52
C PRO A 78 0.60 -5.03 9.95
N LEU A 79 1.83 -4.50 10.04
CA LEU A 79 3.09 -5.13 9.61
C LEU A 79 3.22 -5.41 8.10
N PHE A 80 2.27 -4.93 7.29
CA PHE A 80 2.29 -5.16 5.85
C PHE A 80 3.42 -4.40 5.14
N ASP A 81 3.81 -3.25 5.69
CA ASP A 81 4.97 -2.48 5.27
C ASP A 81 6.30 -3.23 5.48
N ASP A 82 6.43 -3.93 6.62
CA ASP A 82 7.58 -4.78 6.92
C ASP A 82 7.62 -6.02 6.01
N PHE A 83 6.46 -6.61 5.71
CA PHE A 83 6.34 -7.70 4.75
C PHE A 83 6.80 -7.27 3.34
N LEU A 84 6.26 -6.15 2.83
CA LEU A 84 6.62 -5.62 1.51
C LEU A 84 8.11 -5.33 1.39
N ARG A 85 8.74 -4.78 2.45
CA ARG A 85 10.18 -4.50 2.47
C ARG A 85 11.06 -5.75 2.43
N ARG A 86 10.57 -6.90 2.94
CA ARG A 86 11.33 -8.16 3.00
C ARG A 86 11.20 -8.99 1.72
N GLU A 87 10.00 -9.09 1.18
CA GLU A 87 9.70 -9.95 0.03
C GLU A 87 10.04 -9.32 -1.32
N MET A 88 10.10 -7.99 -1.41
CA MET A 88 10.30 -7.28 -2.68
C MET A 88 11.74 -6.81 -2.94
N ARG A 89 12.74 -7.55 -2.44
CA ARG A 89 14.16 -7.29 -2.74
C ARG A 89 14.50 -7.51 -4.22
#